data_AF-A0A9P7BLK5-F1
#
_entry.id   AF-A0A9P7BLK5-F1
#
_cell.length_a   1.000
_cell.length_b   1.000
_cell.length_c   1.000
_cell.angle_alpha   90.00
_cell.angle_beta   90.00
_cell.angle_gamma   90.00
#
_symmetry.space_group_name_H-M   'P 1'
#
loop_
_entity.id
_entity.type
_entity.pdbx_description
1 polymer ?
#
loop_
_entity_poly.entity_id
_entity_poly.type
_entity_poly.pdbx_seq_one_letter_code
_entity_poly.pdbx_strand_id
1 'polypeptide(L)'
;MDPNANLTIITPILKRILDQVVNNTIDKTDSNVDDDSPFERSLCAAWDICTVPEYALSLNDHQFHRVLLKIITITERNRTRELAVGILANMASHWDCGIGPYLLNDMDILKLCRSILWTENDARVLLETTRLLNTFLVCSIDTSHQTVIEHDHLTEFLSPVTMAPSIFHQYALIICNTLYSELLLKSLELMTRIVVYTNAITHSLSKRKQNLTEEISKFMDKSDTLILLHWGAERLEEEGRGVGIGMGFHRGIAKNVMHLLWALMAYGLIDITDCGSDMIQSLGQSMSRIVSYIQEEEIEEDDDDIQNLAQALNTKLSIAS
;
A
#
# COMPACT_ATOMS: atom_id res chain seq x y z
N MET A 1 -20.58 -19.07 -18.82
CA MET A 1 -21.43 -19.35 -17.64
C MET A 1 -22.72 -18.57 -17.76
N ASP A 2 -23.83 -19.05 -17.18
CA ASP A 2 -25.16 -18.42 -17.24
C ASP A 2 -25.22 -17.20 -16.29
N PRO A 3 -25.41 -15.97 -16.79
CA PRO A 3 -25.52 -14.75 -15.97
C PRO A 3 -26.60 -14.86 -14.88
N ASN A 4 -27.66 -15.65 -15.12
CA ASN A 4 -28.75 -15.82 -14.16
C ASN A 4 -28.33 -16.66 -12.93
N ALA A 5 -27.37 -17.57 -13.09
CA ALA A 5 -26.86 -18.38 -11.99
C ALA A 5 -26.04 -17.52 -11.00
N ASN A 6 -25.23 -16.59 -11.51
CA ASN A 6 -24.42 -15.68 -10.69
C ASN A 6 -25.31 -14.75 -9.85
N LEU A 7 -26.35 -14.19 -10.45
CA LEU A 7 -27.31 -13.33 -9.75
C LEU A 7 -28.03 -14.07 -8.62
N THR A 8 -28.28 -15.37 -8.75
CA THR A 8 -28.94 -16.17 -7.71
C THR A 8 -28.12 -16.23 -6.42
N ILE A 9 -26.79 -16.25 -6.53
CA ILE A 9 -25.86 -16.32 -5.38
C ILE A 9 -25.66 -14.93 -4.77
N ILE A 10 -25.51 -13.90 -5.61
CA ILE A 10 -25.12 -12.55 -5.19
C ILE A 10 -26.30 -11.76 -4.63
N THR A 11 -27.47 -11.86 -5.27
CA THR A 11 -28.64 -11.03 -4.96
C THR A 11 -29.05 -11.08 -3.47
N PRO A 12 -29.08 -12.25 -2.80
CA PRO A 12 -29.42 -12.31 -1.38
C PRO A 12 -28.43 -11.55 -0.49
N ILE A 13 -27.13 -11.55 -0.82
CA ILE A 13 -26.08 -10.86 -0.07
C ILE A 13 -26.24 -9.35 -0.27
N LEU A 14 -26.32 -8.90 -1.52
CA LEU A 14 -26.45 -7.46 -1.81
C LEU A 14 -27.74 -6.89 -1.25
N LYS A 15 -28.85 -7.62 -1.34
CA LYS A 15 -30.13 -7.18 -0.78
C LYS A 15 -30.04 -6.97 0.72
N ARG A 16 -29.41 -7.91 1.46
CA ARG A 16 -29.21 -7.75 2.92
C ARG A 16 -28.38 -6.51 3.26
N ILE A 17 -27.31 -6.27 2.51
CA ILE A 17 -26.46 -5.09 2.72
C ILE A 17 -27.25 -3.81 2.43
N LEU A 18 -27.92 -3.77 1.27
CA LEU A 18 -28.73 -2.63 0.83
C LEU A 18 -29.85 -2.31 1.82
N ASP A 19 -30.59 -3.32 2.29
CA ASP A 19 -31.69 -3.13 3.22
C ASP A 19 -31.19 -2.46 4.52
N GLN A 20 -30.02 -2.83 5.03
CA GLN A 20 -29.46 -2.21 6.23
C GLN A 20 -28.90 -0.80 5.98
N VAL A 21 -28.31 -0.56 4.80
CA VAL A 21 -27.80 0.77 4.41
C VAL A 21 -28.94 1.75 4.14
N VAL A 22 -30.06 1.29 3.58
CA VAL A 22 -31.25 2.12 3.32
C VAL A 22 -31.96 2.47 4.62
N ASN A 23 -32.07 1.49 5.54
CA ASN A 23 -32.73 1.70 6.83
C ASN A 23 -31.82 2.32 7.91
N ASN A 24 -30.57 2.67 7.56
CA ASN A 24 -29.54 3.20 8.46
C ASN A 24 -29.43 2.36 9.75
N THR A 25 -29.26 1.03 9.59
CA THR A 25 -29.17 0.08 10.71
C THR A 25 -27.83 -0.63 10.80
N ILE A 26 -26.81 -0.18 10.05
CA ILE A 26 -25.54 -0.91 9.90
C ILE A 26 -24.80 -1.13 11.22
N ASP A 27 -24.93 -0.20 12.19
CA ASP A 27 -24.28 -0.28 13.50
C ASP A 27 -25.29 -0.53 14.65
N LYS A 28 -26.58 -0.77 14.36
CA LYS A 28 -27.65 -0.83 15.38
C LYS A 28 -27.67 -2.13 16.19
N THR A 29 -26.77 -3.07 15.95
CA THR A 29 -26.75 -4.35 16.66
C THR A 29 -25.88 -4.30 17.92
N ASP A 30 -26.51 -4.60 19.06
CA ASP A 30 -25.88 -4.88 20.37
C ASP A 30 -25.13 -6.23 20.38
N SER A 31 -24.42 -6.59 19.30
CA SER A 31 -23.55 -7.75 19.34
C SER A 31 -22.36 -7.44 20.26
N ASN A 32 -21.90 -8.44 21.02
CA ASN A 32 -20.64 -8.35 21.74
C ASN A 32 -19.58 -7.77 20.81
N VAL A 33 -18.76 -6.85 21.33
CA VAL A 33 -17.74 -6.13 20.56
C VAL A 33 -16.77 -7.09 19.84
N ASP A 34 -16.64 -8.32 20.35
CA ASP A 34 -15.72 -9.34 19.84
C ASP A 34 -16.30 -10.22 18.71
N ASP A 35 -17.62 -10.20 18.48
CA ASP A 35 -18.27 -11.05 17.46
C ASP A 35 -18.75 -10.23 16.24
N ASP A 36 -18.54 -10.77 15.04
CA ASP A 36 -19.08 -10.21 13.80
C ASP A 36 -20.62 -10.12 13.88
N SER A 37 -21.14 -8.91 13.73
CA SER A 37 -22.57 -8.61 13.63
C SER A 37 -23.20 -9.30 12.40
N PRO A 38 -24.54 -9.44 12.35
CA PRO A 38 -25.22 -9.92 11.15
C PRO A 38 -24.90 -9.10 9.88
N PHE A 39 -24.63 -7.80 10.04
CA PHE A 39 -24.21 -6.94 8.94
C PHE A 39 -22.78 -7.27 8.48
N GLU A 40 -21.84 -7.35 9.42
CA GLU A 40 -20.44 -7.71 9.15
C GLU A 40 -20.34 -9.09 8.49
N ARG A 41 -21.11 -10.09 8.93
CA ARG A 41 -21.18 -11.39 8.24
C ARG A 41 -21.65 -11.29 6.79
N SER A 42 -22.53 -10.35 6.48
CA SER A 42 -22.96 -10.11 5.09
C SER A 42 -21.85 -9.44 4.27
N LEU A 43 -21.07 -8.55 4.89
CA LEU A 43 -19.89 -7.96 4.28
C LEU A 43 -18.76 -8.99 4.10
N CYS A 44 -18.53 -9.90 5.05
CA CYS A 44 -17.59 -11.02 4.88
C CYS A 44 -17.98 -11.88 3.67
N ALA A 45 -19.27 -12.23 3.54
CA ALA A 45 -19.74 -12.97 2.37
C ALA A 45 -19.53 -12.17 1.06
N ALA A 46 -19.75 -10.86 1.07
CA ALA A 46 -19.47 -9.99 -0.07
C ALA A 46 -17.96 -9.91 -0.39
N TRP A 47 -17.11 -9.87 0.63
CA TRP A 47 -15.66 -9.88 0.49
C TRP A 47 -15.18 -11.13 -0.22
N ASP A 48 -15.64 -12.30 0.22
CA ASP A 48 -15.24 -13.60 -0.33
C ASP A 48 -15.63 -13.72 -1.80
N ILE A 49 -16.88 -13.37 -2.15
CA ILE A 49 -17.33 -13.46 -3.55
C ILE A 49 -16.61 -12.46 -4.47
N CYS A 50 -16.14 -11.32 -3.96
CA CYS A 50 -15.41 -10.35 -4.76
C CYS A 50 -14.02 -10.83 -5.19
N THR A 51 -13.53 -11.95 -4.66
CA THR A 51 -12.31 -12.59 -5.17
C THR A 51 -12.53 -13.27 -6.53
N VAL A 52 -13.79 -13.52 -6.92
CA VAL A 52 -14.17 -14.17 -8.17
C VAL A 52 -14.58 -13.11 -9.21
N PRO A 53 -13.94 -13.07 -10.40
CA PRO A 53 -14.16 -12.01 -11.40
C PRO A 53 -15.62 -11.84 -11.82
N GLU A 54 -16.36 -12.93 -12.04
CA GLU A 54 -17.74 -12.88 -12.51
C GLU A 54 -18.70 -12.26 -11.48
N TYR A 55 -18.41 -12.47 -10.20
CA TYR A 55 -19.20 -11.90 -9.12
C TYR A 55 -18.83 -10.43 -8.90
N ALA A 56 -17.54 -10.09 -8.96
CA ALA A 56 -17.08 -8.70 -8.92
C ALA A 56 -17.68 -7.86 -10.06
N LEU A 57 -17.74 -8.41 -11.28
CA LEU A 57 -18.40 -7.77 -12.44
C LEU A 57 -19.87 -7.49 -12.16
N SER A 58 -20.59 -8.47 -11.61
CA SER A 58 -21.99 -8.30 -11.24
C SER A 58 -22.18 -7.17 -10.22
N LEU A 59 -21.28 -7.02 -9.24
CA LEU A 59 -21.32 -5.91 -8.29
C LEU A 59 -20.99 -4.56 -8.96
N ASN A 60 -20.04 -4.56 -9.88
CA ASN A 60 -19.64 -3.38 -10.64
C ASN A 60 -20.79 -2.85 -11.51
N ASP A 61 -21.50 -3.73 -12.21
CA ASP A 61 -22.65 -3.39 -13.06
C ASP A 61 -23.79 -2.70 -12.29
N HIS A 62 -23.90 -2.99 -10.99
CA HIS A 62 -24.89 -2.38 -10.09
C HIS A 62 -24.32 -1.21 -9.29
N GLN A 63 -23.13 -0.71 -9.63
CA GLN A 63 -22.44 0.39 -8.95
C GLN A 63 -22.30 0.17 -7.43
N PHE A 64 -22.09 -1.07 -7.00
CA PHE A 64 -22.09 -1.42 -5.59
C PHE A 64 -20.98 -0.72 -4.78
N HIS A 65 -19.90 -0.29 -5.43
CA HIS A 65 -18.87 0.56 -4.84
C HIS A 65 -19.45 1.82 -4.18
N ARG A 66 -20.53 2.43 -4.70
CA ARG A 66 -21.20 3.58 -4.08
C ARG A 66 -21.85 3.24 -2.73
N VAL A 67 -22.38 2.02 -2.61
CA VAL A 67 -22.93 1.50 -1.35
C VAL A 67 -21.80 1.32 -0.33
N LEU A 68 -20.66 0.77 -0.77
CA LEU A 68 -19.47 0.60 0.07
C LEU A 68 -18.92 1.94 0.55
N LEU A 69 -18.81 2.95 -0.32
CA LEU A 69 -18.44 4.32 0.07
C LEU A 69 -19.37 4.89 1.15
N LYS A 70 -20.70 4.69 0.99
CA LYS A 70 -21.66 5.10 2.00
C LYS A 70 -21.46 4.35 3.32
N ILE A 71 -21.22 3.04 3.30
CA ILE A 71 -20.95 2.25 4.51
C ILE A 71 -19.72 2.79 5.25
N ILE A 72 -18.61 2.98 4.53
CA ILE A 72 -17.35 3.43 5.12
C ILE A 72 -17.49 4.80 5.79
N THR A 73 -18.28 5.70 5.18
CA THR A 73 -18.45 7.08 5.68
C THR A 73 -19.41 7.21 6.85
N ILE A 74 -20.36 6.28 7.03
CA ILE A 74 -21.37 6.37 8.09
C ILE A 74 -21.14 5.41 9.25
N THR A 75 -20.33 4.36 9.09
CA THR A 75 -20.09 3.38 10.15
C THR A 75 -19.18 3.95 11.24
N GLU A 76 -19.49 3.62 12.49
CA GLU A 76 -18.64 3.85 13.65
C GLU A 76 -17.75 2.64 13.97
N ARG A 77 -18.03 1.46 13.38
CA ARG A 77 -17.33 0.20 13.66
C ARG A 77 -16.14 -0.02 12.72
N ASN A 78 -14.94 -0.14 13.28
CA ASN A 78 -13.72 -0.41 12.51
C ASN A 78 -13.82 -1.70 11.69
N ARG A 79 -14.39 -2.77 12.24
CA ARG A 79 -14.58 -4.04 11.53
C ARG A 79 -15.49 -3.90 10.30
N THR A 80 -16.58 -3.14 10.42
CA THR A 80 -17.45 -2.83 9.27
C THR A 80 -16.72 -2.00 8.22
N ARG A 81 -15.91 -1.04 8.65
CA ARG A 81 -15.08 -0.20 7.78
C ARG A 81 -14.02 -1.03 7.03
N GLU A 82 -13.27 -1.86 7.75
CA GLU A 82 -12.28 -2.82 7.24
C GLU A 82 -12.90 -3.65 6.12
N LEU A 83 -14.01 -4.33 6.42
CA LEU A 83 -14.70 -5.19 5.46
C LEU A 83 -15.14 -4.44 4.21
N ALA A 84 -15.70 -3.23 4.36
CA ALA A 84 -16.14 -2.45 3.21
C ALA A 84 -14.96 -1.98 2.33
N VAL A 85 -13.82 -1.59 2.92
CA VAL A 85 -12.62 -1.20 2.16
C VAL A 85 -12.00 -2.42 1.47
N GLY A 86 -11.90 -3.56 2.13
CA GLY A 86 -11.29 -4.72 1.49
C GLY A 86 -12.17 -5.40 0.43
N ILE A 87 -13.50 -5.21 0.48
CA ILE A 87 -14.36 -5.49 -0.69
C ILE A 87 -13.93 -4.62 -1.89
N LEU A 88 -13.72 -3.31 -1.69
CA LEU A 88 -13.23 -2.43 -2.77
C LEU A 88 -11.86 -2.88 -3.29
N ALA A 89 -10.95 -3.29 -2.40
CA ALA A 89 -9.64 -3.82 -2.79
C ALA A 89 -9.74 -5.13 -3.60
N ASN A 90 -10.61 -6.07 -3.21
CA ASN A 90 -10.86 -7.28 -3.99
C ASN A 90 -11.44 -6.95 -5.37
N MET A 91 -12.42 -6.03 -5.43
CA MET A 91 -12.98 -5.58 -6.71
C MET A 91 -11.91 -4.94 -7.60
N ALA A 92 -11.05 -4.09 -7.04
CA ALA A 92 -10.00 -3.41 -7.78
C ALA A 92 -8.95 -4.37 -8.38
N SER A 93 -8.72 -5.53 -7.76
CA SER A 93 -7.77 -6.52 -8.26
C SER A 93 -8.15 -7.14 -9.61
N HIS A 94 -9.42 -7.04 -10.02
CA HIS A 94 -9.89 -7.46 -11.34
C HIS A 94 -9.63 -6.37 -12.39
N TRP A 95 -8.35 -6.02 -12.55
CA TRP A 95 -7.90 -4.95 -13.44
C TRP A 95 -8.22 -5.26 -14.91
N ASP A 96 -7.96 -6.50 -15.35
CA ASP A 96 -8.17 -6.96 -16.72
C ASP A 96 -9.66 -6.97 -17.14
N CYS A 97 -10.56 -7.07 -16.16
CA CYS A 97 -12.00 -6.98 -16.38
C CYS A 97 -12.52 -5.53 -16.42
N GLY A 98 -11.63 -4.53 -16.30
CA GLY A 98 -11.97 -3.11 -16.32
C GLY A 98 -12.49 -2.55 -15.00
N ILE A 99 -12.61 -3.37 -13.94
CA ILE A 99 -13.11 -2.92 -12.63
C ILE A 99 -12.07 -2.03 -11.94
N GLY A 100 -10.80 -2.46 -11.90
CA GLY A 100 -9.71 -1.67 -11.33
C GLY A 100 -9.60 -0.26 -11.94
N PRO A 101 -9.50 -0.12 -13.28
CA PRO A 101 -9.51 1.19 -13.94
C PRO A 101 -10.79 2.00 -13.67
N TYR A 102 -11.95 1.35 -13.60
CA TYR A 102 -13.21 2.03 -13.28
C TYR A 102 -13.20 2.63 -11.87
N LEU A 103 -12.73 1.88 -10.87
CA LEU A 103 -12.62 2.36 -9.48
C LEU A 103 -11.53 3.43 -9.34
N LEU A 104 -10.39 3.28 -10.02
CA LEU A 104 -9.33 4.31 -10.02
C LEU A 104 -9.84 5.65 -10.59
N ASN A 105 -10.74 5.60 -11.58
CA ASN A 105 -11.35 6.79 -12.15
C ASN A 105 -12.46 7.41 -11.29
N ASP A 106 -12.80 6.83 -10.14
CA ASP A 106 -13.73 7.44 -9.18
C ASP A 106 -12.97 8.22 -8.09
N MET A 107 -12.91 9.55 -8.23
CA MET A 107 -12.20 10.40 -7.27
C MET A 107 -12.74 10.33 -5.84
N ASP A 108 -13.99 9.91 -5.64
CA ASP A 108 -14.54 9.75 -4.30
C ASP A 108 -13.85 8.61 -3.53
N ILE A 109 -13.41 7.56 -4.22
CA ILE A 109 -12.63 6.46 -3.64
C ILE A 109 -11.27 7.00 -3.15
N LEU A 110 -10.56 7.74 -3.98
CA LEU A 110 -9.24 8.29 -3.63
C LEU A 110 -9.32 9.33 -2.51
N LYS A 111 -10.34 10.19 -2.53
CA LYS A 111 -10.62 11.14 -1.44
C LYS A 111 -10.92 10.41 -0.14
N LEU A 112 -11.68 9.31 -0.20
CA LEU A 112 -11.96 8.49 0.96
C LEU A 112 -10.69 7.83 1.51
N CYS A 113 -9.85 7.24 0.64
CA CYS A 113 -8.56 6.69 1.06
C CYS A 113 -7.71 7.75 1.78
N ARG A 114 -7.65 8.98 1.25
CA ARG A 114 -6.95 10.09 1.91
C ARG A 114 -7.54 10.42 3.28
N SER A 115 -8.87 10.44 3.39
CA SER A 115 -9.54 10.67 4.68
C SER A 115 -9.18 9.59 5.69
N ILE A 116 -9.24 8.31 5.30
CA ILE A 116 -8.88 7.18 6.16
C ILE A 116 -7.42 7.31 6.63
N LEU A 117 -6.48 7.54 5.71
CA LEU A 117 -5.06 7.68 6.04
C LEU A 117 -4.78 8.83 7.01
N TRP A 118 -5.62 9.85 7.06
CA TRP A 118 -5.49 10.92 8.04
C TRP A 118 -6.13 10.54 9.38
N THR A 119 -7.37 10.05 9.37
CA THR A 119 -8.19 10.00 10.59
C THR A 119 -8.19 8.65 11.30
N GLU A 120 -7.78 7.59 10.63
CA GLU A 120 -7.90 6.21 11.12
C GLU A 120 -6.61 5.72 11.77
N ASN A 121 -6.73 4.98 12.88
CA ASN A 121 -5.60 4.33 13.54
C ASN A 121 -5.73 2.80 13.58
N ASP A 122 -6.88 2.26 13.12
CA ASP A 122 -7.08 0.82 13.06
C ASP A 122 -6.19 0.17 11.99
N ALA A 123 -5.31 -0.73 12.44
CA ALA A 123 -4.32 -1.36 11.57
C ALA A 123 -4.95 -2.18 10.43
N ARG A 124 -6.14 -2.76 10.63
CA ARG A 124 -6.81 -3.56 9.60
C ARG A 124 -7.48 -2.68 8.55
N VAL A 125 -8.10 -1.58 8.96
CA VAL A 125 -8.64 -0.58 8.02
C VAL A 125 -7.52 0.03 7.18
N LEU A 126 -6.39 0.39 7.82
CA LEU A 126 -5.21 0.90 7.13
C LEU A 126 -4.60 -0.14 6.18
N LEU A 127 -4.59 -1.42 6.57
CA LEU A 127 -4.09 -2.51 5.72
C LEU A 127 -4.92 -2.61 4.43
N GLU A 128 -6.25 -2.65 4.53
CA GLU A 128 -7.11 -2.78 3.35
C GLU A 128 -7.07 -1.54 2.47
N THR A 129 -6.95 -0.35 3.07
CA THR A 129 -6.74 0.90 2.32
C THR A 129 -5.42 0.84 1.55
N THR A 130 -4.37 0.34 2.20
CA THR A 130 -3.04 0.15 1.59
C THR A 130 -3.08 -0.89 0.48
N ARG A 131 -3.86 -1.97 0.64
CA ARG A 131 -4.04 -3.00 -0.37
C ARG A 131 -4.74 -2.45 -1.61
N LEU A 132 -5.81 -1.67 -1.44
CA LEU A 132 -6.51 -0.99 -2.53
C LEU A 132 -5.57 -0.05 -3.32
N LEU A 133 -4.85 0.83 -2.61
CA LEU A 133 -3.90 1.77 -3.23
C LEU A 133 -2.74 1.04 -3.92
N ASN A 134 -2.27 -0.06 -3.33
CA ASN A 134 -1.25 -0.91 -3.94
C ASN A 134 -1.71 -1.50 -5.26
N THR A 135 -2.95 -1.99 -5.34
CA THR A 135 -3.52 -2.47 -6.59
C THR A 135 -3.50 -1.40 -7.68
N PHE A 136 -3.90 -0.17 -7.35
CA PHE A 136 -3.87 0.94 -8.30
C PHE A 136 -2.45 1.24 -8.80
N LEU A 137 -1.47 1.27 -7.90
CA LEU A 137 -0.09 1.57 -8.26
C LEU A 137 0.61 0.41 -9.00
N VAL A 138 0.41 -0.84 -8.58
CA VAL A 138 0.97 -2.02 -9.26
C VAL A 138 0.51 -2.06 -10.71
N CYS A 139 -0.78 -1.89 -10.95
CA CYS A 139 -1.31 -1.92 -12.31
C CYS A 139 -0.97 -0.67 -13.14
N SER A 140 -0.48 0.39 -12.49
CA SER A 140 0.06 1.59 -13.16
C SER A 140 1.55 1.47 -13.50
N ILE A 141 2.25 0.48 -12.96
CA ILE A 141 3.68 0.26 -13.17
C ILE A 141 3.85 -1.06 -13.91
N ASP A 142 4.07 -0.98 -15.22
CA ASP A 142 4.36 -2.16 -16.03
C ASP A 142 5.81 -2.60 -15.78
N THR A 143 5.97 -3.65 -14.98
CA THR A 143 7.27 -4.26 -14.66
C THR A 143 7.91 -4.94 -15.85
N SER A 144 7.13 -5.38 -16.85
CA SER A 144 7.63 -6.08 -18.03
C SER A 144 8.30 -5.13 -19.04
N HIS A 145 7.82 -3.89 -19.09
CA HIS A 145 8.32 -2.86 -20.00
C HIS A 145 9.03 -1.70 -19.28
N GLN A 146 9.12 -1.73 -17.94
CA GLN A 146 9.64 -0.64 -17.11
C GLN A 146 8.97 0.71 -17.43
N THR A 147 7.68 0.66 -17.80
CA THR A 147 6.91 1.85 -18.17
C THR A 147 5.88 2.15 -17.11
N VAL A 148 5.81 3.41 -16.69
CA VAL A 148 4.75 3.90 -15.82
C VAL A 148 3.64 4.51 -16.68
N ILE A 149 2.41 4.06 -16.43
CA ILE A 149 1.19 4.61 -17.03
C ILE A 149 0.68 5.71 -16.11
N GLU A 150 0.68 6.94 -16.61
CA GLU A 150 0.16 8.10 -15.87
C GLU A 150 -1.37 8.06 -15.82
N HIS A 151 -1.92 8.30 -14.63
CA HIS A 151 -3.35 8.37 -14.38
C HIS A 151 -3.63 9.70 -13.67
N ASP A 152 -4.51 10.52 -14.25
CA ASP A 152 -4.80 11.88 -13.76
C ASP A 152 -5.25 11.87 -12.29
N HIS A 153 -6.20 11.00 -11.95
CA HIS A 153 -6.75 10.87 -10.60
C HIS A 153 -5.74 10.34 -9.58
N LEU A 154 -4.87 9.40 -9.98
CA LEU A 154 -3.81 8.90 -9.11
C LEU A 154 -2.77 10.00 -8.83
N THR A 155 -2.42 10.75 -9.86
CA THR A 155 -1.51 11.90 -9.77
C THR A 155 -2.09 13.00 -8.89
N GLU A 156 -3.38 13.32 -9.05
CA GLU A 156 -4.10 14.27 -8.19
C GLU A 156 -4.13 13.76 -6.74
N PHE A 157 -4.39 12.46 -6.53
CA PHE A 157 -4.38 11.85 -5.21
C PHE A 157 -3.01 11.90 -4.53
N LEU A 158 -1.90 11.75 -5.25
CA LEU A 158 -0.56 11.84 -4.65
C LEU A 158 -0.09 13.28 -4.47
N SER A 159 -0.67 14.22 -5.23
CA SER A 159 -0.31 15.63 -5.14
C SER A 159 -0.58 16.22 -3.75
N PRO A 160 0.24 17.18 -3.30
CA PRO A 160 0.02 17.88 -2.05
C PRO A 160 -1.27 18.71 -2.13
N VAL A 161 -2.05 18.72 -1.04
CA VAL A 161 -3.28 19.50 -0.91
C VAL A 161 -3.13 20.46 0.25
N THR A 162 -3.65 21.67 0.11
CA THR A 162 -3.64 22.66 1.19
C THR A 162 -4.39 22.11 2.41
N MET A 163 -3.78 22.25 3.58
CA MET A 163 -4.34 21.81 4.87
C MET A 163 -4.34 20.31 5.12
N ALA A 164 -3.89 19.45 4.19
CA ALA A 164 -3.81 18.00 4.40
C ALA A 164 -2.35 17.52 4.37
N PRO A 165 -1.94 16.58 5.25
CA PRO A 165 -0.65 15.93 5.09
C PRO A 165 -0.56 15.19 3.75
N SER A 166 0.65 15.11 3.20
CA SER A 166 0.88 14.37 1.95
C SER A 166 0.68 12.87 2.19
N ILE A 167 0.33 12.13 1.13
CA ILE A 167 0.19 10.67 1.21
C ILE A 167 1.53 10.03 1.60
N PHE A 168 2.64 10.58 1.08
CA PHE A 168 3.98 10.16 1.44
C PHE A 168 4.25 10.31 2.95
N HIS A 169 3.93 11.48 3.51
CA HIS A 169 4.09 11.74 4.95
C HIS A 169 3.29 10.74 5.80
N GLN A 170 2.02 10.50 5.44
CA GLN A 170 1.17 9.56 6.18
C GLN A 170 1.75 8.16 6.19
N TYR A 171 2.23 7.67 5.05
CA TYR A 171 2.85 6.34 4.99
C TYR A 171 4.22 6.29 5.68
N ALA A 172 4.99 7.37 5.70
CA ALA A 172 6.21 7.44 6.50
C ALA A 172 5.90 7.26 7.99
N LEU A 173 4.86 7.93 8.49
CA LEU A 173 4.40 7.76 9.87
C LEU A 173 3.90 6.33 10.14
N ILE A 174 3.10 5.75 9.23
CA ILE A 174 2.59 4.37 9.38
C ILE A 174 3.76 3.39 9.46
N ILE A 175 4.71 3.46 8.52
CA ILE A 175 5.88 2.57 8.47
C ILE A 175 6.70 2.67 9.76
N CYS A 176 6.95 3.89 10.23
CA CYS A 176 7.80 4.08 11.39
C CYS A 176 7.14 3.65 12.72
N ASN A 177 5.81 3.58 12.80
CA ASN A 177 5.09 3.40 14.06
C ASN A 177 4.23 2.13 14.15
N THR A 178 3.94 1.45 13.03
CA THR A 178 3.11 0.24 13.07
C THR A 178 3.84 -0.94 13.72
N LEU A 179 3.12 -1.67 14.56
CA LEU A 179 3.55 -2.97 15.08
C LEU A 179 2.90 -4.14 14.33
N TYR A 180 1.97 -3.85 13.42
CA TYR A 180 1.29 -4.87 12.63
C TYR A 180 2.14 -5.20 11.39
N SER A 181 2.76 -6.38 11.39
CA SER A 181 3.75 -6.79 10.38
C SER A 181 3.19 -6.80 8.96
N GLU A 182 1.94 -7.22 8.78
CA GLU A 182 1.30 -7.25 7.47
C GLU A 182 1.07 -5.85 6.91
N LEU A 183 0.60 -4.91 7.75
CA LEU A 183 0.49 -3.49 7.37
C LEU A 183 1.87 -2.89 7.08
N LEU A 184 2.89 -3.22 7.86
CA LEU A 184 4.26 -2.75 7.61
C LEU A 184 4.73 -3.18 6.22
N LEU A 185 4.63 -4.47 5.92
CA LEU A 185 5.05 -5.05 4.65
C LEU A 185 4.33 -4.37 3.48
N LYS A 186 3.00 -4.26 3.55
CA LYS A 186 2.20 -3.62 2.49
C LYS A 186 2.45 -2.12 2.36
N SER A 187 2.78 -1.44 3.46
CA SER A 187 3.12 -0.02 3.44
C SER A 187 4.49 0.21 2.80
N LEU A 188 5.48 -0.65 3.06
CA LEU A 188 6.81 -0.58 2.42
C LEU A 188 6.71 -0.83 0.90
N GLU A 189 5.95 -1.84 0.50
CA GLU A 189 5.66 -2.10 -0.91
C GLU A 189 5.01 -0.89 -1.59
N LEU A 190 3.99 -0.30 -0.95
CA LEU A 190 3.29 0.86 -1.47
C LEU A 190 4.21 2.06 -1.58
N MET A 191 4.99 2.34 -0.53
CA MET A 191 5.89 3.49 -0.49
C MET A 191 6.91 3.43 -1.63
N THR A 192 7.49 2.25 -1.86
CA THR A 192 8.41 2.03 -2.97
C THR A 192 7.72 2.33 -4.31
N ARG A 193 6.48 1.88 -4.49
CA ARG A 193 5.69 2.15 -5.71
C ARG A 193 5.33 3.63 -5.86
N ILE A 194 5.01 4.33 -4.77
CA ILE A 194 4.77 5.79 -4.78
C ILE A 194 6.02 6.52 -5.26
N VAL A 195 7.20 6.14 -4.74
CA VAL A 195 8.49 6.71 -5.14
C VAL A 195 8.74 6.51 -6.64
N VAL A 196 8.59 5.27 -7.13
CA VAL A 196 8.77 4.92 -8.55
C VAL A 196 7.80 5.69 -9.44
N TYR A 197 6.50 5.68 -9.10
CA TYR A 197 5.45 6.33 -9.86
C TYR A 197 5.67 7.85 -9.94
N THR A 198 5.87 8.49 -8.78
CA THR A 198 6.07 9.93 -8.66
C THR A 198 7.32 10.40 -9.41
N ASN A 199 8.40 9.62 -9.31
CA ASN A 199 9.61 9.91 -10.06
C ASN A 199 9.35 9.83 -11.58
N ALA A 200 8.69 8.77 -12.06
CA ALA A 200 8.40 8.60 -13.48
C ALA A 200 7.51 9.71 -14.07
N ILE A 201 6.42 10.09 -13.37
CA ILE A 201 5.56 11.20 -13.81
C ILE A 201 6.32 12.54 -13.76
N THR A 202 7.19 12.74 -12.77
CA THR A 202 7.96 14.00 -12.71
C THR A 202 9.00 14.05 -13.83
N HIS A 203 9.60 12.92 -14.21
CA HIS A 203 10.46 12.85 -15.40
C HIS A 203 9.68 13.05 -16.71
N SER A 204 8.43 12.61 -16.80
CA SER A 204 7.56 12.86 -17.97
C SER A 204 7.17 14.35 -18.08
N LEU A 205 6.87 14.99 -16.95
CA LEU A 205 6.49 16.40 -16.82
C LEU A 205 7.68 17.34 -17.00
N SER A 206 8.86 17.01 -16.48
CA SER A 206 10.08 17.82 -16.61
C SER A 206 10.71 17.78 -18.00
N LYS A 207 10.43 16.76 -18.83
CA LYS A 207 10.65 16.87 -20.29
C LYS A 207 9.86 18.03 -20.91
N ARG A 208 8.81 18.54 -20.25
CA ARG A 208 8.02 19.70 -20.67
C ARG A 208 8.41 21.02 -19.96
N LYS A 209 9.14 20.98 -18.83
CA LYS A 209 9.59 22.17 -18.06
C LYS A 209 10.96 21.95 -17.40
N GLN A 210 11.88 22.90 -17.56
CA GLN A 210 13.34 22.77 -17.33
C GLN A 210 13.87 22.48 -15.90
N ASN A 211 13.07 22.19 -14.86
CA ASN A 211 13.56 21.98 -13.49
C ASN A 211 13.02 20.68 -12.87
N LEU A 212 13.85 19.62 -12.75
CA LEU A 212 13.45 18.32 -12.17
C LEU A 212 13.34 18.31 -10.64
N THR A 213 14.32 18.87 -9.94
CA THR A 213 14.48 18.70 -8.49
C THR A 213 13.43 19.46 -7.67
N GLU A 214 12.90 20.57 -8.21
CA GLU A 214 11.83 21.36 -7.57
C GLU A 214 10.44 20.73 -7.74
N GLU A 215 10.26 19.79 -8.67
CA GLU A 215 8.96 19.17 -8.93
C GLU A 215 8.74 17.92 -8.08
N ILE A 216 9.79 17.10 -7.86
CA ILE A 216 9.70 15.91 -7.02
C ILE A 216 9.51 16.27 -5.54
N SER A 217 10.17 17.34 -5.08
CA SER A 217 10.04 17.85 -3.71
C SER A 217 8.63 18.37 -3.37
N LYS A 218 7.75 18.52 -4.36
CA LYS A 218 6.33 18.82 -4.12
C LYS A 218 5.57 17.62 -3.56
N PHE A 219 5.97 16.41 -3.94
CA PHE A 219 5.29 15.19 -3.54
C PHE A 219 5.87 14.58 -2.27
N MET A 220 7.18 14.75 -2.06
CA MET A 220 7.94 14.10 -0.99
C MET A 220 8.79 15.14 -0.26
N ASP A 221 8.57 15.27 1.05
CA ASP A 221 9.39 16.13 1.90
C ASP A 221 10.73 15.44 2.21
N LYS A 222 11.81 16.22 2.20
CA LYS A 222 13.15 15.73 2.58
C LYS A 222 13.17 15.25 4.03
N SER A 223 12.36 15.82 4.92
CA SER A 223 12.27 15.32 6.31
C SER A 223 11.76 13.89 6.36
N ASP A 224 10.74 13.56 5.57
CA ASP A 224 10.12 12.23 5.57
C ASP A 224 11.05 11.19 4.96
N THR A 225 11.78 11.54 3.89
CA THR A 225 12.76 10.63 3.28
C THR A 225 13.92 10.33 4.23
N LEU A 226 14.39 11.31 5.01
CA LEU A 226 15.43 11.12 6.03
C LEU A 226 14.94 10.28 7.22
N ILE A 227 13.69 10.46 7.66
CA ILE A 227 13.10 9.63 8.72
C ILE A 227 13.05 8.17 8.28
N LEU A 228 12.59 7.92 7.04
CA LEU A 228 12.55 6.57 6.46
C LEU A 228 13.94 5.94 6.31
N LEU A 229 14.95 6.75 5.97
CA LEU A 229 16.34 6.31 5.89
C LEU A 229 16.87 5.82 7.23
N HIS A 230 16.75 6.65 8.26
CA HIS A 230 17.20 6.30 9.61
C HIS A 230 16.45 5.09 10.15
N TRP A 231 15.13 5.09 10.02
CA TRP A 231 14.31 3.95 10.43
C TRP A 231 14.67 2.67 9.67
N GLY A 232 14.90 2.76 8.35
CA GLY A 232 15.27 1.62 7.53
C GLY A 232 16.66 1.06 7.88
N ALA A 233 17.61 1.93 8.19
CA ALA A 233 18.94 1.53 8.64
C ALA A 233 18.89 0.81 10.00
N GLU A 234 18.17 1.37 10.97
CA GLU A 234 17.93 0.74 12.27
C GLU A 234 17.22 -0.60 12.11
N ARG A 235 16.20 -0.67 11.24
CA ARG A 235 15.45 -1.90 11.00
C ARG A 235 16.33 -3.01 10.41
N LEU A 236 17.15 -2.70 9.40
CA LEU A 236 18.06 -3.70 8.83
C LEU A 236 19.12 -4.15 9.84
N GLU A 237 19.53 -3.28 10.75
CA GLU A 237 20.41 -3.68 11.86
C GLU A 237 19.72 -4.64 12.84
N GLU A 238 18.45 -4.40 13.18
CA GLU A 238 17.66 -5.32 14.02
C GLU A 238 17.46 -6.69 13.36
N GLU A 239 17.07 -6.70 12.07
CA GLU A 239 16.90 -7.91 11.28
C GLU A 239 18.23 -8.68 11.15
N GLY A 240 19.34 -7.97 10.89
CA GLY A 240 20.69 -8.54 10.85
C GLY A 240 21.25 -8.96 12.21
N ARG A 241 20.53 -8.73 13.32
CA ARG A 241 20.83 -9.29 14.65
C ARG A 241 19.86 -10.44 15.02
N GLY A 242 18.87 -10.74 14.18
CA GLY A 242 17.83 -11.72 14.45
C GLY A 242 16.82 -11.29 15.53
N VAL A 243 16.71 -9.98 15.81
CA VAL A 243 15.77 -9.40 16.79
C VAL A 243 14.60 -8.69 16.08
N GLY A 244 14.34 -9.06 14.83
CA GLY A 244 13.32 -8.49 13.98
C GLY A 244 11.88 -8.74 14.44
N ILE A 245 10.94 -8.11 13.73
CA ILE A 245 9.51 -8.27 13.98
C ILE A 245 9.11 -9.72 13.68
N GLY A 246 8.60 -10.44 14.69
CA GLY A 246 8.13 -11.83 14.54
C GLY A 246 9.00 -12.92 15.18
N MET A 247 9.94 -12.56 16.06
CA MET A 247 10.93 -13.48 16.67
C MET A 247 11.82 -14.16 15.62
N GLY A 248 12.69 -13.39 14.99
CA GLY A 248 13.69 -13.91 14.05
C GLY A 248 13.94 -12.94 12.90
N PHE A 249 14.69 -13.40 11.91
CA PHE A 249 14.92 -12.67 10.67
C PHE A 249 13.68 -12.75 9.77
N HIS A 250 13.11 -11.61 9.41
CA HIS A 250 11.94 -11.53 8.53
C HIS A 250 12.36 -11.10 7.11
N ARG A 251 12.63 -12.09 6.24
CA ARG A 251 13.03 -11.90 4.81
C ARG A 251 12.21 -10.84 4.08
N GLY A 252 10.88 -10.94 4.15
CA GLY A 252 9.99 -9.99 3.47
C GLY A 252 10.16 -8.53 3.93
N ILE A 253 10.38 -8.28 5.22
CA ILE A 253 10.62 -6.93 5.74
C ILE A 253 11.99 -6.44 5.27
N ALA A 254 13.04 -7.24 5.45
CA ALA A 254 14.40 -6.86 5.03
C ALA A 254 14.46 -6.51 3.54
N LYS A 255 13.89 -7.36 2.68
CA LYS A 255 13.75 -7.14 1.24
C LYS A 255 13.06 -5.81 0.92
N ASN A 256 11.89 -5.56 1.51
CA ASN A 256 11.11 -4.36 1.20
C ASN A 256 11.74 -3.08 1.77
N VAL A 257 12.45 -3.16 2.91
CA VAL A 257 13.26 -2.04 3.42
C VAL A 257 14.41 -1.75 2.45
N MET A 258 15.13 -2.77 1.98
CA MET A 258 16.21 -2.58 0.99
C MET A 258 15.70 -2.00 -0.33
N HIS A 259 14.56 -2.46 -0.85
CA HIS A 259 13.92 -1.90 -2.03
C HIS A 259 13.59 -0.42 -1.86
N LEU A 260 12.98 -0.05 -0.73
CA LEU A 260 12.64 1.34 -0.44
C LEU A 260 13.89 2.22 -0.37
N LEU A 261 14.90 1.81 0.41
CA LEU A 261 16.16 2.56 0.53
C LEU A 261 16.86 2.70 -0.83
N TRP A 262 16.87 1.63 -1.62
CA TRP A 262 17.45 1.64 -2.97
C TRP A 262 16.69 2.63 -3.87
N ALA A 263 15.36 2.61 -3.87
CA ALA A 263 14.56 3.52 -4.68
C ALA A 263 14.80 4.99 -4.28
N LEU A 264 14.84 5.30 -2.99
CA LEU A 264 15.12 6.65 -2.49
C LEU A 264 16.51 7.15 -2.95
N MET A 265 17.55 6.30 -2.90
CA MET A 265 18.90 6.63 -3.37
C MET A 265 19.01 6.67 -4.90
N ALA A 266 18.36 5.75 -5.60
CA ALA A 266 18.42 5.63 -7.06
C ALA A 266 17.81 6.84 -7.77
N TYR A 267 16.75 7.42 -7.18
CA TYR A 267 16.08 8.60 -7.70
C TYR A 267 16.55 9.92 -7.09
N GLY A 268 17.64 9.91 -6.31
CA GLY A 268 18.24 11.14 -5.76
C GLY A 268 17.36 11.86 -4.74
N LEU A 269 16.49 11.14 -4.04
CA LEU A 269 15.69 11.67 -2.92
C LEU A 269 16.51 11.73 -1.62
N ILE A 270 17.57 10.94 -1.56
CA ILE A 270 18.55 10.89 -0.48
C ILE A 270 19.92 10.94 -1.12
N ASP A 271 20.75 11.89 -0.68
CA ASP A 271 22.16 11.92 -1.03
C ASP A 271 22.98 11.14 0.00
N ILE A 272 24.10 10.58 -0.42
CA ILE A 272 24.98 9.81 0.47
C ILE A 272 25.60 10.70 1.56
N THR A 273 25.69 12.01 1.31
CA THR A 273 26.07 13.00 2.32
C THR A 273 25.07 13.10 3.46
N ASP A 274 23.79 12.80 3.20
CA ASP A 274 22.75 12.78 4.24
C ASP A 274 22.89 11.55 5.15
N CYS A 275 23.58 10.50 4.71
CA CYS A 275 23.75 9.26 5.47
C CYS A 275 24.78 9.38 6.62
N GLY A 276 25.82 10.20 6.47
CA GLY A 276 26.96 10.21 7.39
C GLY A 276 27.80 8.92 7.34
N SER A 277 29.08 8.99 7.73
CA SER A 277 30.01 7.86 7.65
C SER A 277 29.57 6.64 8.46
N ASP A 278 29.02 6.89 9.64
CA ASP A 278 28.73 5.84 10.63
C ASP A 278 27.54 4.99 10.19
N MET A 279 26.50 5.63 9.62
CA MET A 279 25.33 4.91 9.12
C MET A 279 25.67 4.12 7.86
N ILE A 280 26.51 4.65 6.96
CA ILE A 280 26.97 3.92 5.77
C ILE A 280 27.68 2.63 6.19
N GLN A 281 28.57 2.73 7.18
CA GLN A 281 29.28 1.56 7.71
C GLN A 281 28.32 0.58 8.39
N SER A 282 27.39 1.07 9.22
CA SER A 282 26.40 0.22 9.91
C SER A 282 25.49 -0.52 8.91
N LEU A 283 25.01 0.18 7.89
CA LEU A 283 24.13 -0.37 6.86
C LEU A 283 24.86 -1.46 6.04
N GLY A 284 26.11 -1.21 5.65
CA GLY A 284 26.93 -2.21 4.94
C GLY A 284 27.19 -3.47 5.76
N GLN A 285 27.46 -3.31 7.07
CA GLN A 285 27.61 -4.44 7.99
C GLN A 285 26.30 -5.21 8.16
N SER A 286 25.18 -4.51 8.32
CA SER A 286 23.86 -5.11 8.53
C SER A 286 23.42 -5.93 7.33
N MET A 287 23.55 -5.38 6.10
CA MET A 287 23.27 -6.11 4.87
C MET A 287 24.18 -7.35 4.70
N SER A 288 25.47 -7.24 5.05
CA SER A 288 26.39 -8.37 4.98
C SER A 288 26.01 -9.49 5.95
N ARG A 289 25.55 -9.15 7.16
CA ARG A 289 25.02 -10.13 8.14
C ARG A 289 23.76 -10.82 7.62
N ILE A 290 22.82 -10.05 7.07
CA ILE A 290 21.59 -10.59 6.48
C ILE A 290 21.91 -11.59 5.37
N VAL A 291 22.82 -11.25 4.46
CA VAL A 291 23.26 -12.17 3.39
C VAL A 291 23.92 -13.43 3.96
N SER A 292 24.72 -13.31 5.02
CA SER A 292 25.32 -14.48 5.69
C SER A 292 24.24 -15.40 6.28
N TYR A 293 23.22 -14.84 6.95
CA TYR A 293 22.11 -15.63 7.50
C TYR A 293 21.37 -16.41 6.41
N ILE A 294 21.07 -15.74 5.29
CA ILE A 294 20.41 -16.36 4.15
C ILE A 294 21.23 -17.53 3.57
N GLN A 295 22.55 -17.39 3.49
CA GLN A 295 23.44 -18.43 2.97
C GLN A 295 23.59 -19.65 3.90
N GLU A 296 23.28 -19.49 5.18
CA GLU A 296 23.33 -20.56 6.20
C GLU A 296 22.02 -21.34 6.32
N GLU A 297 20.90 -20.78 5.85
CA GLU A 297 19.56 -21.39 5.90
C GLU A 297 19.17 -22.12 4.60
N GLU A 298 18.00 -22.78 4.60
CA GLU A 298 17.42 -23.32 3.37
C GLU A 298 17.07 -22.18 2.40
N ILE A 299 17.38 -22.38 1.12
CA ILE A 299 17.15 -21.38 0.07
C ILE A 299 15.65 -21.11 -0.07
N GLU A 300 15.27 -19.85 0.11
CA GLU A 300 13.92 -19.33 -0.12
C GLU A 300 13.84 -18.49 -1.42
N GLU A 301 12.62 -18.31 -1.93
CA GLU A 301 12.34 -17.61 -3.21
C GLU A 301 12.86 -16.16 -3.25
N ASP A 302 12.96 -15.50 -2.09
CA ASP A 302 13.36 -14.10 -1.96
C ASP A 302 14.88 -13.88 -1.79
N ASP A 303 15.66 -14.96 -1.62
CA ASP A 303 17.07 -14.87 -1.22
C ASP A 303 17.95 -14.23 -2.30
N ASP A 304 17.72 -14.56 -3.57
CA ASP A 304 18.44 -13.96 -4.70
C ASP A 304 18.17 -12.45 -4.80
N ASP A 305 16.93 -12.02 -4.58
CA ASP A 305 16.54 -10.61 -4.63
C ASP A 305 17.21 -9.83 -3.48
N ILE A 306 17.20 -10.38 -2.27
CA ILE A 306 17.88 -9.78 -1.11
C ILE A 306 19.40 -9.64 -1.35
N GLN A 307 20.04 -10.68 -1.90
CA GLN A 307 21.47 -10.63 -2.22
C GLN A 307 21.79 -9.56 -3.28
N ASN A 308 20.99 -9.50 -4.35
CA ASN A 308 21.15 -8.51 -5.41
C ASN A 308 20.96 -7.08 -4.89
N LEU A 309 19.95 -6.85 -4.04
CA LEU A 309 19.69 -5.55 -3.42
C LEU A 309 20.81 -5.13 -2.48
N ALA A 310 21.28 -6.04 -1.62
CA ALA A 310 22.39 -5.79 -0.72
C ALA A 310 23.66 -5.40 -1.51
N GLN A 311 23.94 -6.09 -2.62
CA GLN A 311 25.05 -5.75 -3.49
C GLN A 311 24.86 -4.38 -4.17
N ALA A 312 23.68 -4.09 -4.69
CA ALA A 312 23.37 -2.83 -5.36
C ALA A 312 23.48 -1.63 -4.41
N LEU A 313 22.95 -1.77 -3.20
CA LEU A 313 23.05 -0.76 -2.14
C LEU A 313 24.50 -0.55 -1.71
N ASN A 314 25.26 -1.61 -1.43
CA ASN A 314 26.69 -1.49 -1.09
C ASN A 314 27.50 -0.82 -2.20
N THR A 315 27.18 -1.12 -3.47
CA THR A 315 27.81 -0.46 -4.62
C THR A 315 27.49 1.02 -4.64
N LYS A 316 26.22 1.41 -4.41
CA LYS A 316 25.83 2.82 -4.33
C LYS A 316 26.52 3.56 -3.18
N LEU A 317 26.59 2.94 -2.01
CA LEU A 317 27.23 3.51 -0.82
C LEU A 317 28.75 3.68 -0.99
N SER A 318 29.42 2.74 -1.67
CA SER A 318 30.87 2.78 -1.90
C SER A 318 31.32 3.70 -3.02
N ILE A 319 30.48 3.97 -4.03
CA ILE A 319 30.82 4.91 -5.12
C ILE A 319 30.96 6.36 -4.62
N ALA A 320 30.42 6.69 -3.44
CA ALA A 320 30.47 8.05 -2.89
C ALA A 320 31.24 8.19 -1.57
N SER A 321 31.91 7.14 -1.10
CA SER A 321 32.92 7.18 -0.04
C SER A 321 34.31 7.45 -0.60
#